data_AF-A0A6P0Z3J8-F1
#
_entry.id   AF-A0A6P0Z3J8-F1
#
_cell.length_a   1.000
_cell.length_b   1.000
_cell.length_c   1.000
_cell.angle_alpha   90.00
_cell.angle_beta   90.00
_cell.angle_gamma   90.00
#
_symmetry.space_group_name_H-M   'P 1'
#
loop_
_entity.id
_entity.type
_entity.pdbx_description
1 polymer ?
#
loop_
_entity_poly.entity_id
_entity_poly.type
_entity_poly.pdbx_seq_one_letter_code
_entity_poly.pdbx_strand_id
1 'polypeptide(L)'
;VADPRLNEGLINNPNNAPYLDKILDRTEWRRYHCGQSLRYDIALRSEPIPNGCSLVDALGGGPRLLPELGSLAEGFVDVSEGKVIRDALGSNQPNARSAVGITSEGNILLVVAAQKPEAPTTSGMSLAALAEFMSSQGVEEAMNLDGGSSSSVYYQGRTVYGKVDKQGNKIKRKILSVLLVQEKIEGF
;
A
#
# COMPACT_ATOMS: atom_id res chain seq x y z
N VAL A 1 3.49 9.27 14.31
CA VAL A 1 3.28 10.59 13.64
C VAL A 1 2.37 10.34 12.46
N ALA A 2 1.19 10.96 12.41
CA ALA A 2 0.24 10.78 11.29
C ALA A 2 0.60 11.65 10.08
N ASP A 3 1.21 12.82 10.31
CA ASP A 3 1.65 13.73 9.25
C ASP A 3 3.13 13.50 8.90
N PRO A 4 3.46 13.03 7.68
CA PRO A 4 4.84 12.78 7.28
C PRO A 4 5.74 14.03 7.32
N ARG A 5 5.17 15.24 7.29
CA ARG A 5 5.92 16.50 7.42
C ARG A 5 6.53 16.69 8.82
N LEU A 6 6.00 15.99 9.81
CA LEU A 6 6.51 16.00 11.18
C LEU A 6 7.50 14.86 11.45
N ASN A 7 7.82 14.05 10.43
CA ASN A 7 8.83 13.01 10.55
C ASN A 7 10.21 13.56 10.16
N GLU A 8 11.00 14.00 11.14
CA GLU A 8 12.34 14.56 10.91
C GLU A 8 13.25 13.62 10.12
N GLY A 9 13.18 12.30 10.35
CA GLY A 9 13.97 11.33 9.62
C GLY A 9 13.58 11.20 8.14
N LEU A 10 12.31 11.47 7.81
CA LEU A 10 11.85 11.55 6.42
C LEU A 10 12.31 12.84 5.75
N ILE A 11 12.09 13.97 6.43
CA ILE A 11 12.28 15.33 5.91
C ILE A 11 13.75 15.70 5.78
N ASN A 12 14.57 15.35 6.77
CA ASN A 12 15.98 15.73 6.81
C ASN A 12 16.89 14.73 6.07
N ASN A 13 16.34 13.71 5.41
CA ASN A 13 17.12 12.73 4.66
C ASN A 13 17.50 13.30 3.28
N PRO A 14 18.80 13.52 3.00
CA PRO A 14 19.24 14.09 1.72
C PRO A 14 18.83 13.24 0.50
N ASN A 15 18.72 11.92 0.67
CA ASN A 15 18.29 11.01 -0.42
C ASN A 15 16.81 11.18 -0.79
N ASN A 16 16.01 11.77 0.11
CA ASN A 16 14.60 12.05 -0.15
C ASN A 16 14.38 13.45 -0.70
N ALA A 17 15.31 14.39 -0.49
CA ALA A 17 15.15 15.80 -0.83
C ALA A 17 14.64 16.05 -2.27
N PRO A 18 15.15 15.37 -3.33
CA PRO A 18 14.65 15.57 -4.70
C PRO A 18 13.20 15.07 -4.93
N TYR A 19 12.68 14.27 -4.00
CA TYR A 19 11.40 13.57 -4.13
C TYR A 19 10.39 14.00 -3.06
N LEU A 20 10.72 14.96 -2.19
CA LEU A 20 9.88 15.29 -1.03
C LEU A 20 8.47 15.68 -1.42
N ASP A 21 8.30 16.51 -2.46
CA ASP A 21 6.96 16.92 -2.93
C ASP A 21 6.12 15.70 -3.34
N LYS A 22 6.73 14.76 -4.07
CA LYS A 22 6.07 13.50 -4.45
C LYS A 22 5.79 12.59 -3.26
N ILE A 23 6.73 12.50 -2.30
CA ILE A 23 6.60 11.68 -1.09
C ILE A 23 5.47 12.20 -0.18
N LEU A 24 5.38 13.52 -0.05
CA LEU A 24 4.38 14.20 0.75
C LEU A 24 3.00 14.21 0.09
N ASP A 25 2.90 13.80 -1.17
CA ASP A 25 1.63 13.67 -1.90
C ASP A 25 1.33 12.24 -2.37
N ARG A 26 1.82 11.23 -1.64
CA ARG A 26 1.56 9.83 -1.97
C ARG A 26 0.13 9.41 -1.76
N THR A 27 -0.23 8.33 -2.45
CA THR A 27 -1.54 7.68 -2.37
C THR A 27 -1.88 7.26 -0.94
N GLU A 28 -3.14 7.48 -0.57
CA GLU A 28 -3.74 7.16 0.71
C GLU A 28 -5.00 6.30 0.51
N TRP A 29 -5.17 5.32 1.40
CA TRP A 29 -6.47 4.72 1.65
C TRP A 29 -7.27 5.67 2.54
N ARG A 30 -8.47 6.06 2.12
CA ARG A 30 -9.30 7.03 2.84
C ARG A 30 -10.65 6.45 3.21
N ARG A 31 -11.12 6.82 4.40
CA ARG A 31 -12.49 6.59 4.86
C ARG A 31 -13.16 7.93 5.09
N TYR A 32 -14.30 8.14 4.45
CA TYR A 32 -15.12 9.32 4.60
C TYR A 32 -16.46 9.00 5.26
N HIS A 33 -17.03 10.02 5.90
CA HIS A 33 -18.42 10.06 6.28
C HIS A 33 -19.14 11.08 5.39
N CYS A 34 -20.12 10.62 4.61
CA CYS A 34 -20.86 11.41 3.63
C CYS A 34 -22.35 11.36 3.98
N GLY A 35 -22.84 12.34 4.73
CA GLY A 35 -24.21 12.34 5.25
C GLY A 35 -24.46 11.22 6.26
N GLN A 36 -25.13 10.14 5.86
CA GLN A 36 -25.38 8.94 6.68
C GLN A 36 -24.62 7.71 6.18
N SER A 37 -23.80 7.85 5.14
CA SER A 37 -23.10 6.75 4.49
C SER A 37 -21.60 6.83 4.73
N LEU A 38 -20.96 5.67 4.87
CA LEU A 38 -19.52 5.54 4.81
C LEU A 38 -19.09 5.37 3.35
N ARG A 39 -17.99 6.01 2.98
CA ARG A 39 -17.36 5.85 1.66
C ARG A 39 -15.87 5.57 1.84
N TYR A 40 -15.34 4.69 1.00
CA TYR A 40 -13.90 4.42 0.90
C TYR A 40 -13.37 4.90 -0.44
N ASP A 41 -12.09 5.19 -0.49
CA ASP A 41 -11.45 5.81 -1.65
C ASP A 41 -9.92 5.61 -1.61
N ILE A 42 -9.29 5.63 -2.79
CA ILE A 42 -7.83 5.56 -2.93
C ILE A 42 -7.36 6.81 -3.69
N ALA A 43 -6.91 7.82 -2.96
CA ALA A 43 -6.63 9.15 -3.50
C ALA A 43 -5.23 9.64 -3.11
N LEU A 44 -4.62 10.53 -3.90
CA LEU A 44 -3.42 11.25 -3.47
C LEU A 44 -3.74 12.16 -2.28
N ARG A 45 -2.74 12.49 -1.46
CA ARG A 45 -2.94 13.32 -0.27
C ARG A 45 -3.57 14.68 -0.59
N SER A 46 -3.18 15.29 -1.70
CA SER A 46 -3.63 16.60 -2.16
C SER A 46 -5.01 16.59 -2.79
N GLU A 47 -5.54 15.42 -3.16
CA GLU A 47 -6.87 15.33 -3.75
C GLU A 47 -7.94 15.78 -2.74
N PRO A 48 -8.91 16.62 -3.19
CA PRO A 48 -9.88 17.24 -2.30
C PRO A 48 -10.84 16.20 -1.70
N ILE A 49 -11.31 16.48 -0.49
CA ILE A 49 -12.39 15.70 0.13
C ILE A 49 -13.66 15.92 -0.71
N PRO A 50 -14.42 14.86 -1.07
CA PRO A 50 -15.65 15.01 -1.83
C PRO A 50 -16.68 15.92 -1.15
N ASN A 51 -17.45 16.67 -1.94
CA ASN A 51 -18.47 17.58 -1.44
C ASN A 51 -19.49 16.84 -0.54
N GLY A 52 -19.78 17.43 0.62
CA GLY A 52 -20.71 16.83 1.60
C GLY A 52 -20.13 15.67 2.41
N CYS A 53 -18.83 15.41 2.28
CA CYS A 53 -18.12 14.40 3.06
C CYS A 53 -17.11 15.03 4.03
N SER A 54 -16.78 14.29 5.08
CA SER A 54 -15.64 14.58 5.97
C SER A 54 -14.70 13.39 5.99
N LEU A 55 -13.39 13.64 5.89
CA LEU A 55 -12.35 12.61 6.08
C LEU A 55 -12.32 12.18 7.54
N VAL A 56 -12.46 10.87 7.77
CA VAL A 56 -12.44 10.26 9.11
C VAL A 56 -11.08 9.63 9.37
N ASP A 57 -10.57 8.84 8.41
CA ASP A 57 -9.28 8.17 8.52
C ASP A 57 -8.55 8.20 7.19
N ALA A 58 -7.23 8.26 7.26
CA ALA A 58 -6.34 8.10 6.14
C ALA A 58 -5.15 7.21 6.52
N LEU A 59 -4.77 6.31 5.62
CA LEU A 59 -3.54 5.53 5.72
C LEU A 59 -2.72 5.73 4.45
N GLY A 60 -1.60 6.44 4.57
CA GLY A 60 -0.62 6.58 3.50
C GLY A 60 0.15 5.30 3.25
N GLY A 61 0.46 5.04 1.99
CA GLY A 61 1.27 3.89 1.57
C GLY A 61 1.86 4.15 0.19
N GLY A 62 1.44 3.33 -0.76
CA GLY A 62 1.72 3.51 -2.17
C GLY A 62 2.85 2.59 -2.70
N PRO A 63 3.07 2.64 -4.02
CA PRO A 63 2.34 3.48 -4.98
C PRO A 63 0.90 2.99 -5.23
N ARG A 64 0.08 3.83 -5.86
CA ARG A 64 -1.15 3.42 -6.55
C ARG A 64 -0.80 2.30 -7.53
N LEU A 65 -1.67 1.29 -7.58
CA LEU A 65 -1.55 0.13 -8.45
C LEU A 65 -2.52 0.19 -9.61
N LEU A 66 -3.75 0.61 -9.35
CA LEU A 66 -4.83 0.74 -10.34
C LEU A 66 -5.50 2.11 -10.21
N PRO A 67 -6.02 2.68 -11.32
CA PRO A 67 -6.02 2.11 -12.68
C PRO A 67 -4.65 2.19 -13.38
N GLU A 68 -3.71 2.97 -12.83
CA GLU A 68 -2.35 3.12 -13.36
C GLU A 68 -1.32 3.03 -12.22
N LEU A 69 -0.14 2.48 -12.53
CA LEU A 69 0.96 2.39 -11.58
C LEU A 69 1.54 3.77 -11.25
N GLY A 70 1.36 4.21 -10.01
CA GLY A 70 1.82 5.50 -9.51
C GLY A 70 3.34 5.57 -9.20
N SER A 71 4.12 4.53 -9.45
CA SER A 71 5.52 4.42 -9.00
C SER A 71 6.41 5.62 -9.35
N LEU A 72 6.26 6.17 -10.56
CA LEU A 72 7.02 7.36 -11.03
C LEU A 72 6.45 8.67 -10.48
N ALA A 73 5.12 8.82 -10.54
CA ALA A 73 4.40 10.00 -10.09
C ALA A 73 4.60 10.24 -8.57
N GLU A 74 4.60 9.15 -7.80
CA GLU A 74 4.73 9.15 -6.33
C GLU A 74 6.18 9.05 -5.83
N GLY A 75 7.15 9.11 -6.74
CA GLY A 75 8.58 9.16 -6.40
C GLY A 75 9.09 7.87 -5.72
N PHE A 76 8.53 6.72 -6.06
CA PHE A 76 9.11 5.41 -5.69
C PHE A 76 10.16 4.96 -6.71
N VAL A 77 9.95 5.32 -7.98
CA VAL A 77 10.88 5.09 -9.08
C VAL A 77 11.34 6.44 -9.63
N ASP A 78 12.60 6.52 -10.04
CA ASP A 78 13.14 7.64 -10.81
C ASP A 78 13.93 7.14 -12.01
N VAL A 79 13.81 7.86 -13.13
CA VAL A 79 14.39 7.49 -14.43
C VAL A 79 15.15 8.69 -14.97
N SER A 80 16.41 8.46 -15.34
CA SER A 80 17.26 9.44 -16.04
C SER A 80 17.84 8.79 -17.27
N GLU A 81 17.79 9.48 -18.41
CA GLU A 81 18.31 8.98 -19.70
C GLU A 81 17.78 7.59 -20.08
N GLY A 82 16.50 7.32 -19.77
CA GLY A 82 15.87 6.02 -20.03
C GLY A 82 16.31 4.87 -19.12
N LYS A 83 17.11 5.14 -18.07
CA LYS A 83 17.52 4.15 -17.07
C LYS A 83 16.91 4.46 -15.72
N VAL A 84 16.41 3.42 -15.04
CA VAL A 84 15.97 3.54 -13.65
C VAL A 84 17.19 3.80 -12.78
N ILE A 85 17.29 5.01 -12.24
CA ILE A 85 18.37 5.42 -11.33
C ILE A 85 17.99 5.25 -9.86
N ARG A 86 16.70 5.06 -9.57
CA ARG A 86 16.19 4.76 -8.23
C ARG A 86 14.95 3.89 -8.32
N ASP A 87 14.88 2.87 -7.48
CA ASP A 87 13.68 2.07 -7.25
C ASP A 87 13.61 1.70 -5.77
N ALA A 88 12.84 2.47 -5.00
CA ALA A 88 12.77 2.35 -3.55
C ALA A 88 12.13 1.04 -3.07
N LEU A 89 11.39 0.34 -3.95
CA LEU A 89 10.60 -0.85 -3.60
C LEU A 89 11.05 -2.12 -4.31
N GLY A 90 12.05 -2.04 -5.20
CA GLY A 90 12.37 -3.13 -6.13
C GLY A 90 11.14 -3.53 -6.94
N SER A 91 10.47 -2.55 -7.53
CA SER A 91 9.15 -2.59 -8.15
C SER A 91 9.00 -3.68 -9.20
N ASN A 92 10.08 -4.01 -9.92
CA ASN A 92 10.09 -5.02 -10.98
C ASN A 92 10.45 -6.43 -10.50
N GLN A 93 10.85 -6.59 -9.23
CA GLN A 93 11.29 -7.88 -8.70
C GLN A 93 10.17 -8.56 -7.90
N PRO A 94 10.05 -9.90 -7.96
CA PRO A 94 9.20 -10.67 -7.06
C PRO A 94 9.58 -10.41 -5.60
N ASN A 95 8.61 -9.99 -4.80
CA ASN A 95 8.80 -9.81 -3.36
C ASN A 95 7.50 -10.08 -2.63
N ALA A 96 7.59 -10.18 -1.30
CA ALA A 96 6.42 -10.10 -0.46
C ALA A 96 5.78 -8.72 -0.62
N ARG A 97 4.48 -8.68 -0.94
CA ARG A 97 3.71 -7.44 -1.08
C ARG A 97 2.44 -7.52 -0.26
N SER A 98 1.93 -6.36 0.14
CA SER A 98 0.57 -6.22 0.62
C SER A 98 -0.12 -5.07 -0.11
N ALA A 99 -1.43 -5.17 -0.31
CA ALA A 99 -2.21 -4.19 -1.04
C ALA A 99 -3.64 -4.13 -0.51
N VAL A 100 -4.31 -3.01 -0.80
CA VAL A 100 -5.74 -2.82 -0.61
C VAL A 100 -6.35 -2.33 -1.93
N GLY A 101 -7.58 -2.74 -2.21
CA GLY A 101 -8.32 -2.28 -3.37
C GLY A 101 -9.82 -2.27 -3.18
N ILE A 102 -10.49 -1.55 -4.08
CA ILE A 102 -11.94 -1.33 -4.13
C ILE A 102 -12.46 -1.84 -5.48
N THR A 103 -13.48 -2.70 -5.45
CA THR A 103 -14.17 -3.15 -6.67
C THR A 103 -15.20 -2.12 -7.14
N SER A 104 -15.72 -2.27 -8.35
CA SER A 104 -16.83 -1.44 -8.88
C SER A 104 -18.08 -1.44 -7.99
N GLU A 105 -18.32 -2.56 -7.28
CA GLU A 105 -19.41 -2.72 -6.33
C GLU A 105 -19.12 -2.12 -4.94
N GLY A 106 -17.92 -1.57 -4.73
CA GLY A 106 -17.47 -1.01 -3.45
C GLY A 106 -16.96 -2.06 -2.44
N ASN A 107 -16.73 -3.31 -2.86
CA ASN A 107 -16.14 -4.33 -2.00
C ASN A 107 -14.66 -4.03 -1.78
N ILE A 108 -14.17 -4.30 -0.56
CA ILE A 108 -12.77 -4.07 -0.18
C ILE A 108 -12.01 -5.39 -0.25
N LEU A 109 -10.91 -5.40 -1.01
CA LEU A 109 -9.97 -6.52 -1.07
C LEU A 109 -8.69 -6.17 -0.32
N LEU A 110 -8.32 -7.01 0.65
CA LEU A 110 -7.00 -6.98 1.32
C LEU A 110 -6.18 -8.15 0.82
N VAL A 111 -5.01 -7.86 0.24
CA VAL A 111 -4.17 -8.86 -0.43
C VAL A 111 -2.79 -8.90 0.18
N VAL A 112 -2.27 -10.11 0.38
CA VAL A 112 -0.87 -10.38 0.69
C VAL A 112 -0.32 -11.37 -0.33
N ALA A 113 0.63 -10.92 -1.16
CA ALA A 113 1.40 -11.79 -2.03
C ALA A 113 2.62 -12.30 -1.24
N ALA A 114 2.56 -13.53 -0.72
CA ALA A 114 3.63 -14.11 0.07
C ALA A 114 4.70 -14.76 -0.80
N GLN A 115 5.92 -14.81 -0.25
CA GLN A 115 6.99 -15.65 -0.76
C GLN A 115 6.82 -17.09 -0.31
N LYS A 116 7.27 -18.00 -1.16
CA LYS A 116 7.31 -19.43 -0.93
C LYS A 116 8.63 -19.82 -0.24
N PRO A 117 8.60 -20.61 0.85
CA PRO A 117 9.80 -21.10 1.53
C PRO A 117 10.84 -21.77 0.62
N GLU A 118 10.37 -22.52 -0.38
CA GLU A 118 11.19 -23.24 -1.35
C GLU A 118 11.79 -22.35 -2.45
N ALA A 119 11.34 -21.09 -2.55
CA ALA A 119 11.77 -20.13 -3.56
C ALA A 119 11.91 -18.71 -2.96
N PRO A 120 12.73 -18.52 -1.92
CA PRO A 120 12.73 -17.31 -1.07
C PRO A 120 13.14 -16.03 -1.81
N THR A 121 13.83 -16.15 -2.94
CA THR A 121 14.34 -15.01 -3.73
C THR A 121 13.61 -14.81 -5.06
N THR A 122 12.83 -15.78 -5.52
CA THR A 122 12.20 -15.78 -6.85
C THR A 122 10.67 -15.86 -6.81
N SER A 123 10.08 -15.90 -5.62
CA SER A 123 8.63 -15.91 -5.40
C SER A 123 8.11 -14.59 -4.81
N GLY A 124 6.78 -14.45 -4.80
CA GLY A 124 6.08 -13.20 -4.52
C GLY A 124 5.63 -12.53 -5.82
N MET A 125 5.43 -11.21 -5.80
CA MET A 125 4.99 -10.45 -6.97
C MET A 125 5.80 -9.16 -7.13
N SER A 126 6.05 -8.78 -8.40
CA SER A 126 6.37 -7.39 -8.76
C SER A 126 5.13 -6.51 -8.56
N LEU A 127 5.28 -5.19 -8.57
CA LEU A 127 4.13 -4.29 -8.46
C LEU A 127 3.19 -4.41 -9.66
N ALA A 128 3.74 -4.58 -10.87
CA ALA A 128 2.94 -4.81 -12.08
C ALA A 128 2.13 -6.12 -11.99
N ALA A 129 2.76 -7.22 -11.57
CA ALA A 129 2.06 -8.49 -11.39
C ALA A 129 0.98 -8.42 -10.30
N LEU A 130 1.22 -7.65 -9.24
CA LEU A 130 0.22 -7.41 -8.20
C LEU A 130 -0.96 -6.57 -8.72
N ALA A 131 -0.71 -5.52 -9.51
CA ALA A 131 -1.76 -4.72 -10.12
C ALA A 131 -2.61 -5.56 -11.09
N GLU A 132 -1.97 -6.38 -11.93
CA GLU A 132 -2.65 -7.32 -12.84
C GLU A 132 -3.50 -8.33 -12.06
N PHE A 133 -2.95 -8.91 -10.98
CA PHE A 133 -3.71 -9.78 -10.09
C PHE A 133 -4.93 -9.07 -9.52
N MET A 134 -4.77 -7.87 -8.92
CA MET A 134 -5.88 -7.11 -8.35
C MET A 134 -6.97 -6.83 -9.40
N SER A 135 -6.57 -6.41 -10.60
CA SER A 135 -7.49 -6.17 -11.71
C SER A 135 -8.26 -7.43 -12.10
N SER A 136 -7.58 -8.58 -12.16
CA SER A 136 -8.21 -9.88 -12.44
C SER A 136 -9.26 -10.29 -11.39
N GLN A 137 -9.20 -9.74 -10.17
CA GLN A 137 -10.17 -9.96 -9.10
C GLN A 137 -11.33 -8.93 -9.11
N GLY A 138 -11.44 -8.11 -10.16
CA GLY A 138 -12.50 -7.10 -10.30
C GLY A 138 -12.25 -5.81 -9.52
N VAL A 139 -11.01 -5.57 -9.07
CA VAL A 139 -10.62 -4.31 -8.42
C VAL A 139 -10.43 -3.23 -9.48
N GLU A 140 -10.98 -2.04 -9.25
CA GLU A 140 -10.83 -0.88 -10.14
C GLU A 140 -9.84 0.15 -9.58
N GLU A 141 -9.79 0.29 -8.25
CA GLU A 141 -8.85 1.17 -7.56
C GLU A 141 -8.02 0.34 -6.59
N ALA A 142 -6.70 0.48 -6.64
CA ALA A 142 -5.81 -0.29 -5.77
C ALA A 142 -4.57 0.52 -5.41
N MET A 143 -4.01 0.25 -4.24
CA MET A 143 -2.72 0.76 -3.82
C MET A 143 -1.89 -0.32 -3.11
N ASN A 144 -0.59 -0.23 -3.30
CA ASN A 144 0.37 -1.00 -2.53
C ASN A 144 0.46 -0.46 -1.09
N LEU A 145 0.69 -1.36 -0.15
CA LEU A 145 0.97 -1.07 1.26
C LEU A 145 2.42 -1.49 1.58
N ASP A 146 2.81 -1.44 2.86
CA ASP A 146 4.16 -1.84 3.25
C ASP A 146 4.48 -3.30 2.86
N GLY A 147 5.68 -3.48 2.32
CA GLY A 147 6.12 -4.69 1.64
C GLY A 147 7.06 -5.54 2.49
N GLY A 148 7.63 -6.56 1.84
CA GLY A 148 8.72 -7.34 2.42
C GLY A 148 8.33 -7.99 3.74
N SER A 149 9.20 -7.86 4.75
CA SER A 149 8.98 -8.46 6.07
C SER A 149 7.81 -7.88 6.86
N SER A 150 7.28 -6.72 6.46
CA SER A 150 6.09 -6.12 7.07
C SER A 150 4.79 -6.73 6.53
N SER A 151 4.82 -7.32 5.33
CA SER A 151 3.62 -7.89 4.71
C SER A 151 3.09 -9.05 5.54
N SER A 152 1.88 -8.91 6.06
CA SER A 152 1.20 -9.94 6.83
C SER A 152 -0.30 -9.72 6.83
N VAL A 153 -1.07 -10.80 6.96
CA VAL A 153 -2.50 -10.76 7.22
C VAL A 153 -2.83 -11.67 8.39
N TYR A 154 -3.68 -11.17 9.28
CA TYR A 154 -4.23 -11.94 10.39
C TYR A 154 -5.73 -12.13 10.16
N TYR A 155 -6.17 -13.38 10.18
CA TYR A 155 -7.57 -13.73 10.01
C TYR A 155 -7.92 -14.91 10.91
N GLN A 156 -8.93 -14.74 11.77
CA GLN A 156 -9.49 -15.79 12.65
C GLN A 156 -8.43 -16.63 13.39
N GLY A 157 -7.52 -15.97 14.11
CA GLY A 157 -6.49 -16.64 14.90
C GLY A 157 -5.26 -17.11 14.10
N ARG A 158 -5.26 -16.94 12.79
CA ARG A 158 -4.17 -17.39 11.90
C ARG A 158 -3.45 -16.19 11.30
N THR A 159 -2.12 -16.22 11.37
CA THR A 159 -1.27 -15.21 10.73
C THR A 159 -0.57 -15.81 9.52
N VAL A 160 -0.67 -15.14 8.38
CA VAL A 160 0.17 -15.38 7.21
C VAL A 160 1.24 -14.30 7.16
N TYR A 161 2.51 -14.71 7.21
CA TYR A 161 3.65 -13.82 7.04
C TYR A 161 4.10 -13.86 5.57
N GLY A 162 4.28 -12.70 4.97
CA GLY A 162 4.57 -12.58 3.53
C GLY A 162 6.02 -12.89 3.17
N LYS A 163 6.98 -12.67 4.08
CA LYS A 163 8.42 -12.81 3.79
C LYS A 163 9.01 -14.04 4.47
N VAL A 164 9.94 -14.68 3.75
CA VAL A 164 10.83 -15.71 4.29
C VAL A 164 12.30 -15.25 4.22
N ASP A 165 13.15 -15.81 5.07
CA ASP A 165 14.61 -15.65 4.97
C ASP A 165 15.19 -16.50 3.82
N LYS A 166 16.52 -16.46 3.65
CA LYS A 166 17.20 -17.22 2.58
C LYS A 166 17.09 -18.75 2.76
N GLN A 167 16.75 -19.21 3.96
CA GLN A 167 16.56 -20.62 4.31
C GLN A 167 15.08 -21.04 4.25
N GLY A 168 14.17 -20.12 3.89
CA GLY A 168 12.74 -20.38 3.82
C GLY A 168 11.99 -20.22 5.13
N ASN A 169 12.63 -19.76 6.21
CA ASN A 169 11.95 -19.54 7.49
C ASN A 169 11.12 -18.26 7.47
N LYS A 170 9.95 -18.29 8.10
CA LYS A 170 9.06 -17.13 8.20
C LYS A 170 9.71 -15.99 9.00
N ILE A 171 9.59 -14.77 8.49
CA ILE A 171 10.04 -13.56 9.18
C ILE A 171 8.85 -12.87 9.84
N LYS A 172 8.95 -12.63 11.16
CA LYS A 172 8.01 -11.81 11.92
C LYS A 172 8.61 -10.43 12.18
N ARG A 173 7.88 -9.37 11.86
CA ARG A 173 8.30 -7.98 12.04
C ARG A 173 7.27 -7.20 12.85
N LYS A 174 7.74 -6.27 13.69
CA LYS A 174 6.89 -5.26 14.32
C LYS A 174 6.56 -4.18 13.28
N ILE A 175 5.28 -3.85 13.15
CA ILE A 175 4.76 -2.83 12.24
C ILE A 175 4.17 -1.67 13.05
N LEU A 176 4.05 -0.50 12.42
CA LEU A 176 3.58 0.74 13.09
C LEU A 176 2.07 0.92 13.01
N SER A 177 1.45 0.48 11.93
CA SER A 177 0.03 0.68 11.63
C SER A 177 -0.55 -0.53 10.90
N VAL A 178 -1.87 -0.72 11.01
CA VAL A 178 -2.63 -1.79 10.36
C VAL A 178 -3.92 -1.24 9.77
N LEU A 179 -4.38 -1.84 8.68
CA LEU A 179 -5.79 -1.79 8.31
C LEU A 179 -6.53 -2.86 9.09
N LEU A 180 -7.54 -2.46 9.85
CA LEU A 180 -8.36 -3.35 10.66
C LEU A 180 -9.78 -3.39 10.09
N VAL A 181 -10.28 -4.61 9.83
CA VAL A 181 -11.68 -4.85 9.52
C VAL A 181 -12.34 -5.35 10.79
N GLN A 182 -13.39 -4.67 11.23
CA GLN A 182 -14.16 -5.04 12.41
C GLN A 182 -15.64 -5.01 12.06
N GLU A 183 -16.37 -6.04 12.49
CA GLU A 183 -17.83 -6.05 12.40
C GLU A 183 -18.39 -4.89 13.22
N LYS A 184 -19.28 -4.11 12.60
CA LYS A 184 -20.03 -3.08 13.30
C LYS A 184 -21.09 -3.78 14.14
N ILE A 185 -20.87 -3.84 15.45
CA ILE A 185 -21.91 -4.27 16.39
C ILE A 185 -22.89 -3.10 16.51
N GLU A 186 -24.05 -3.19 15.88
CA GLU A 186 -25.12 -2.23 16.12
C GLU A 186 -25.77 -2.55 17.48
N GLY A 187 -25.77 -1.58 18.41
CA GLY A 187 -26.55 -1.71 19.66
C GLY A 187 -25.81 -1.49 21.00
N PHE A 188 -24.65 -0.83 21.03
CA PHE A 188 -24.10 -0.22 22.25
C PHE A 188 -23.70 1.24 21.99
#